data_AF-A0A448Z2E1-F1
#
_entry.id   AF-A0A448Z2E1-F1
#
_cell.length_a   1.000
_cell.length_b   1.000
_cell.length_c   1.000
_cell.angle_alpha   90.00
_cell.angle_beta   90.00
_cell.angle_gamma   90.00
#
_symmetry.space_group_name_H-M   'P 1'
#
loop_
_entity.id
_entity.type
_entity.pdbx_description
1 polymer ?
#
loop_
_entity_poly.entity_id
_entity_poly.type
_entity_poly.pdbx_seq_one_letter_code
_entity_poly.pdbx_strand_id
1 'polypeptide(L)'
;MFDAHKLDISDELKGVMQLFIPHLDKIRVVLNKADSISTQQLMRVYGALMWSLGKVMNTPEVCRVFMGSFWDAPLQNTEQAELLQREETDLLNDIMNLPQQAVMRRINELVKRARSVKVHAYIIHYLRKQLPYTWGKKEKQKRLIARLESEFSAAARRYGLPKGDFPDLEPFRRKLLEIKDLSEFPKLDKKLVREMDKVFSVDIPLLLEKARDHR
;
A
#
# COMPACT_ATOMS: atom_id res chain seq x y z
N MET A 1 -17.73 3.66 -10.28
CA MET A 1 -19.13 3.18 -10.34
C MET A 1 -19.42 2.81 -11.78
N PHE A 2 -20.10 1.69 -12.00
CA PHE A 2 -20.48 1.17 -13.31
C PHE A 2 -22.00 1.05 -13.37
N ASP A 3 -22.57 1.21 -14.56
CA ASP A 3 -24.01 1.05 -14.81
C ASP A 3 -24.26 -0.35 -15.36
N ALA A 4 -25.17 -1.11 -14.74
CA ALA A 4 -25.48 -2.47 -15.14
C ALA A 4 -26.10 -2.57 -16.54
N HIS A 5 -26.73 -1.49 -17.02
CA HIS A 5 -27.37 -1.46 -18.34
C HIS A 5 -26.39 -1.11 -19.47
N LYS A 6 -25.29 -0.42 -19.14
CA LYS A 6 -24.28 0.06 -20.08
C LYS A 6 -22.88 -0.10 -19.49
N LEU A 7 -22.42 -1.34 -19.40
CA LEU A 7 -21.08 -1.64 -18.97
C LEU A 7 -20.09 -1.33 -20.10
N ASP A 8 -19.45 -0.17 -20.03
CA ASP A 8 -18.31 0.19 -20.88
C ASP A 8 -17.14 0.68 -20.00
N ILE A 9 -15.94 0.20 -20.31
CA ILE A 9 -14.70 0.59 -19.63
C ILE A 9 -13.77 1.16 -20.70
N SER A 10 -13.86 2.48 -20.88
CA SER A 10 -13.03 3.20 -21.84
C SER A 10 -11.54 3.08 -21.50
N ASP A 11 -10.69 3.30 -22.51
CA ASP A 11 -9.24 3.25 -22.30
C ASP A 11 -8.76 4.37 -21.36
N GLU A 12 -9.43 5.53 -21.32
CA GLU A 12 -9.12 6.56 -20.31
C GLU A 12 -9.42 6.07 -18.89
N LEU A 13 -10.55 5.40 -18.67
CA LEU A 13 -10.90 4.86 -17.37
C LEU A 13 -9.89 3.80 -16.92
N LYS A 14 -9.42 2.94 -17.85
CA LYS A 14 -8.34 1.98 -17.56
C LYS A 14 -7.05 2.68 -17.13
N GLY A 15 -6.65 3.75 -17.83
CA GLY A 15 -5.48 4.54 -17.48
C GLY A 15 -5.59 5.14 -16.07
N VAL A 16 -6.76 5.67 -15.70
CA VAL A 16 -7.01 6.19 -14.35
C VAL A 16 -6.96 5.07 -13.30
N MET A 17 -7.57 3.92 -13.59
CA MET A 17 -7.57 2.76 -12.69
C MET A 17 -6.17 2.23 -12.38
N GLN A 18 -5.26 2.24 -13.36
CA GLN A 18 -3.86 1.86 -13.15
C GLN A 18 -3.16 2.72 -12.10
N LEU A 19 -3.49 4.01 -12.02
CA LEU A 19 -2.95 4.91 -10.99
C LEU A 19 -3.42 4.54 -9.57
N PHE A 20 -4.54 3.84 -9.44
CA PHE A 20 -5.08 3.43 -8.15
C PHE A 20 -4.63 2.03 -7.71
N ILE A 21 -3.87 1.29 -8.53
CA ILE A 21 -3.33 -0.03 -8.14
C ILE A 21 -2.63 -0.01 -6.77
N PRO A 22 -1.79 0.99 -6.41
CA PRO A 22 -1.16 1.06 -5.09
C PRO A 22 -2.12 1.31 -3.92
N HIS A 23 -3.39 1.62 -4.21
CA HIS A 23 -4.43 1.99 -3.27
C HIS A 23 -5.68 1.12 -3.41
N LEU A 24 -5.53 -0.07 -3.98
CA LEU A 24 -6.61 -1.03 -4.24
C LEU A 24 -7.50 -1.30 -3.03
N ASP A 25 -6.91 -1.37 -1.85
CA ASP A 25 -7.62 -1.59 -0.59
C ASP A 25 -8.55 -0.44 -0.18
N LYS A 26 -8.42 0.75 -0.80
CA LYS A 26 -9.36 1.89 -0.67
C LYS A 26 -10.50 1.86 -1.69
N ILE A 27 -10.39 1.04 -2.73
CA ILE A 27 -11.34 1.06 -3.83
C ILE A 27 -12.54 0.20 -3.46
N ARG A 28 -13.73 0.73 -3.73
CA ARG A 28 -14.99 -0.02 -3.71
C ARG A 28 -15.63 0.15 -5.07
N VAL A 29 -15.92 -0.97 -5.72
CA VAL A 29 -16.55 -0.96 -7.04
C VAL A 29 -18.05 -1.13 -6.84
N VAL A 30 -18.83 -0.28 -7.47
CA VAL A 30 -20.30 -0.32 -7.38
C VAL A 30 -20.85 -0.55 -8.77
N LEU A 31 -21.68 -1.59 -8.93
CA LEU A 31 -22.48 -1.88 -10.11
C LEU A 31 -23.91 -1.41 -9.83
N ASN A 32 -24.24 -0.22 -10.34
CA ASN A 32 -25.49 0.48 -10.08
C ASN A 32 -26.58 0.11 -11.12
N LYS A 33 -27.85 0.41 -10.81
CA LYS A 33 -29.03 0.09 -11.63
C LYS A 33 -29.21 -1.40 -11.92
N ALA A 34 -28.77 -2.25 -11.00
CA ALA A 34 -28.87 -3.71 -11.13
C ALA A 34 -30.32 -4.23 -11.13
N ASP A 35 -31.28 -3.39 -10.71
CA ASP A 35 -32.72 -3.66 -10.78
C ASP A 35 -33.30 -3.48 -12.19
N SER A 36 -32.59 -2.81 -13.11
CA SER A 36 -33.07 -2.57 -14.49
C SER A 36 -32.89 -3.76 -15.44
N ILE A 37 -32.29 -4.87 -14.96
CA ILE A 37 -31.95 -6.04 -15.76
C ILE A 37 -32.38 -7.33 -15.05
N SER A 38 -32.48 -8.43 -15.80
CA SER A 38 -32.80 -9.74 -15.22
C SER A 38 -31.61 -10.33 -14.46
N THR A 39 -31.87 -11.29 -13.57
CA THR A 39 -30.81 -11.99 -12.83
C THR A 39 -29.75 -12.61 -13.76
N GLN A 40 -30.16 -13.22 -14.88
CA GLN A 40 -29.21 -13.79 -15.84
C GLN A 40 -28.33 -12.73 -16.51
N GLN A 41 -28.92 -11.59 -16.88
CA GLN A 41 -28.15 -10.47 -17.45
C GLN A 41 -27.20 -9.88 -16.42
N LEU A 42 -27.64 -9.73 -15.17
CA LEU A 42 -26.81 -9.24 -14.06
C LEU A 42 -25.56 -10.10 -13.87
N MET A 43 -25.69 -11.43 -13.87
CA MET A 43 -24.55 -12.32 -13.77
C MET A 43 -23.58 -12.20 -14.95
N ARG A 44 -24.08 -12.01 -16.17
CA ARG A 44 -23.24 -11.77 -17.35
C ARG A 44 -22.47 -10.44 -17.26
N VAL A 45 -23.16 -9.37 -16.85
CA VAL A 45 -22.56 -8.04 -16.68
C VAL A 45 -21.53 -8.05 -15.56
N TYR A 46 -21.84 -8.68 -14.42
CA TYR A 46 -20.91 -8.86 -13.32
C TYR A 46 -19.65 -9.61 -13.74
N GLY A 47 -19.80 -10.73 -14.46
CA GLY A 47 -18.68 -11.49 -15.01
C GLY A 47 -17.81 -10.65 -15.97
N ALA A 48 -18.43 -9.90 -16.88
CA ALA A 48 -17.72 -9.02 -17.81
C ALA A 48 -16.95 -7.89 -17.10
N LEU A 49 -17.53 -7.32 -16.04
CA LEU A 49 -16.89 -6.31 -15.19
C LEU A 49 -15.67 -6.91 -14.48
N MET A 50 -15.86 -8.04 -13.80
CA MET A 50 -14.78 -8.72 -13.07
C MET A 50 -13.61 -9.11 -13.97
N TRP A 51 -13.91 -9.64 -15.16
CA TRP A 51 -12.90 -9.95 -16.16
C TRP A 51 -12.09 -8.71 -16.59
N SER A 52 -12.78 -7.60 -16.82
CA SER A 52 -12.14 -6.34 -17.21
C SER A 52 -11.31 -5.75 -16.07
N LEU A 53 -11.82 -5.78 -14.83
CA LEU A 53 -11.05 -5.38 -13.64
C LEU A 53 -9.79 -6.22 -13.48
N GLY A 54 -9.88 -7.54 -13.65
CA GLY A 54 -8.73 -8.44 -13.57
C GLY A 54 -7.64 -8.10 -14.58
N LYS A 55 -8.02 -7.79 -15.83
CA LYS A 55 -7.08 -7.35 -16.87
C LYS A 55 -6.38 -6.03 -16.53
N VAL A 56 -7.08 -5.09 -15.89
CA VAL A 56 -6.53 -3.76 -15.58
C VAL A 56 -5.69 -3.76 -14.32
N MET A 57 -6.15 -4.41 -13.25
CA MET A 57 -5.50 -4.34 -11.94
C MET A 57 -4.28 -5.26 -11.81
N ASN A 58 -4.24 -6.37 -12.56
CA ASN A 58 -3.12 -7.32 -12.60
C ASN A 58 -2.58 -7.73 -11.21
N THR A 59 -3.49 -7.93 -10.27
CA THR A 59 -3.22 -8.39 -8.90
C THR A 59 -3.96 -9.70 -8.64
N PRO A 60 -3.42 -10.61 -7.81
CA PRO A 60 -4.17 -11.78 -7.35
C PRO A 60 -5.38 -11.42 -6.45
N GLU A 61 -5.42 -10.19 -5.91
CA GLU A 61 -6.49 -9.74 -5.04
C GLU A 61 -7.70 -9.24 -5.84
N VAL A 62 -8.88 -9.76 -5.51
CA VAL A 62 -10.12 -9.43 -6.20
C VAL A 62 -10.81 -8.24 -5.53
N CYS A 63 -11.11 -7.19 -6.31
CA CYS A 63 -11.91 -6.07 -5.82
C CYS A 63 -13.34 -6.52 -5.47
N ARG A 64 -13.84 -6.16 -4.28
CA ARG A 64 -15.27 -6.32 -3.95
C ARG A 64 -16.11 -5.39 -4.83
N VAL A 65 -17.07 -5.98 -5.53
CA VAL A 65 -18.09 -5.27 -6.31
C VAL A 65 -19.41 -5.37 -5.54
N PHE A 66 -20.03 -4.23 -5.25
CA PHE A 66 -21.35 -4.12 -4.64
C PHE A 66 -22.39 -3.88 -5.73
N MET A 67 -23.44 -4.71 -5.74
CA MET A 67 -24.51 -4.60 -6.74
C MET A 67 -25.74 -3.97 -6.11
N GLY A 68 -26.34 -2.98 -6.76
CA GLY A 68 -27.51 -2.31 -6.19
C GLY A 68 -28.17 -1.34 -7.15
N SER A 69 -29.22 -0.69 -6.65
CA SER A 69 -29.84 0.48 -7.27
C SER A 69 -29.90 1.58 -6.21
N PHE A 70 -28.89 2.46 -6.22
CA PHE A 70 -28.63 3.39 -5.12
C PHE A 70 -29.38 4.71 -5.35
N TRP A 71 -30.71 4.67 -5.20
CA TRP A 71 -31.62 5.80 -5.31
C TRP A 71 -32.94 5.54 -4.59
N ASP A 72 -33.75 6.57 -4.38
CA ASP A 72 -35.00 6.48 -3.60
C ASP A 72 -36.20 5.93 -4.40
N ALA A 73 -36.02 5.58 -5.67
CA ALA A 73 -37.10 5.08 -6.51
C ALA A 73 -37.35 3.58 -6.27
N PRO A 74 -38.59 3.09 -6.45
CA PRO A 74 -38.90 1.67 -6.31
C PRO A 74 -38.11 0.85 -7.34
N LEU A 75 -37.73 -0.38 -6.96
CA LEU A 75 -37.01 -1.30 -7.84
C LEU A 75 -37.85 -1.63 -9.08
N GLN A 76 -37.22 -1.56 -10.26
CA GLN A 76 -37.87 -1.93 -11.52
C GLN A 76 -38.11 -3.45 -11.61
N ASN A 77 -37.13 -4.25 -11.15
CA ASN A 77 -37.23 -5.70 -11.03
C ASN A 77 -36.99 -6.12 -9.57
N THR A 78 -37.97 -6.83 -8.99
CA THR A 78 -37.92 -7.32 -7.61
C THR A 78 -37.42 -8.75 -7.47
N GLU A 79 -37.13 -9.47 -8.57
CA GLU A 79 -36.62 -10.85 -8.55
C GLU A 79 -35.38 -11.00 -7.65
N GLN A 80 -34.48 -10.03 -7.70
CA GLN A 80 -33.23 -9.99 -6.93
C GLN A 80 -33.27 -9.01 -5.74
N ALA A 81 -34.45 -8.56 -5.30
CA ALA A 81 -34.57 -7.49 -4.29
C ALA A 81 -33.79 -7.79 -3.00
N GLU A 82 -33.88 -9.02 -2.49
CA GLU A 82 -33.17 -9.43 -1.28
C GLU A 82 -31.64 -9.37 -1.46
N LEU A 83 -31.12 -9.78 -2.61
CA LEU A 83 -29.69 -9.70 -2.92
C LEU A 83 -29.23 -8.24 -2.95
N LEU A 84 -29.96 -7.36 -3.66
CA LEU A 84 -29.60 -5.95 -3.79
C LEU A 84 -29.63 -5.24 -2.43
N GLN A 85 -30.64 -5.53 -1.59
CA GLN A 85 -30.74 -4.97 -0.25
C GLN A 85 -29.59 -5.41 0.66
N ARG A 86 -29.18 -6.69 0.58
CA ARG A 86 -28.03 -7.20 1.33
C ARG A 86 -26.72 -6.53 0.88
N GLU A 87 -26.51 -6.42 -0.43
CA GLU A 87 -25.31 -5.76 -0.98
C GLU A 87 -25.27 -4.25 -0.65
N GLU A 88 -26.41 -3.57 -0.63
CA GLU A 88 -26.52 -2.19 -0.16
C GLU A 88 -26.18 -2.07 1.33
N THR A 89 -26.73 -2.95 2.15
CA THR A 89 -26.43 -2.99 3.59
C THR A 89 -24.94 -3.25 3.83
N ASP A 90 -24.33 -4.17 3.08
CA ASP A 90 -22.89 -4.44 3.12
C ASP A 90 -22.07 -3.21 2.74
N LEU A 91 -22.46 -2.48 1.69
CA LEU A 91 -21.78 -1.25 1.28
C LEU A 91 -21.88 -0.17 2.36
N LEU A 92 -23.07 0.04 2.93
CA LEU A 92 -23.29 1.01 4.00
C LEU A 92 -22.46 0.65 5.25
N ASN A 93 -22.44 -0.63 5.63
CA ASN A 93 -21.62 -1.11 6.73
C ASN A 93 -20.13 -0.87 6.47
N ASP A 94 -19.64 -1.15 5.27
CA ASP A 94 -18.25 -0.88 4.92
C ASP A 94 -17.93 0.63 4.99
N ILE A 95 -18.82 1.50 4.46
CA ILE A 95 -18.69 2.96 4.54
C ILE A 95 -18.67 3.44 6.00
N MET A 96 -19.60 2.96 6.83
CA MET A 96 -19.67 3.32 8.24
C MET A 96 -18.43 2.89 9.02
N ASN A 97 -17.79 1.78 8.62
CA ASN A 97 -16.57 1.28 9.23
C ASN A 97 -15.28 1.94 8.70
N LEU A 98 -15.36 2.75 7.63
CA LEU A 98 -14.19 3.43 7.04
C LEU A 98 -13.37 4.26 8.05
N PRO A 99 -13.96 5.04 8.98
CA PRO A 99 -13.17 5.83 9.91
C PRO A 99 -12.27 4.97 10.79
N GLN A 100 -12.77 3.84 11.29
CA GLN A 100 -12.01 2.91 12.12
C GLN A 100 -10.91 2.21 11.30
N GLN A 101 -11.26 1.72 10.09
CA GLN A 101 -10.29 1.13 9.18
C GLN A 101 -9.19 2.13 8.79
N ALA A 102 -9.53 3.41 8.63
CA ALA A 102 -8.58 4.47 8.32
C ALA A 102 -7.58 4.71 9.46
N VAL A 103 -8.01 4.65 10.72
CA VAL A 103 -7.10 4.73 11.88
C VAL A 103 -6.12 3.56 11.87
N MET A 104 -6.61 2.32 11.77
CA MET A 104 -5.77 1.12 11.73
C MET A 104 -4.78 1.16 10.57
N ARG A 105 -5.25 1.60 9.40
CA ARG A 105 -4.40 1.78 8.22
C ARG A 105 -3.31 2.83 8.44
N ARG A 106 -3.64 3.98 9.02
CA ARG A 106 -2.66 5.04 9.32
C ARG A 106 -1.58 4.54 10.28
N ILE A 107 -1.97 3.76 11.29
CA ILE A 107 -1.02 3.11 12.20
C ILE A 107 -0.10 2.17 11.40
N ASN A 108 -0.65 1.31 10.54
CA ASN A 108 0.15 0.40 9.72
C ASN A 108 1.13 1.12 8.79
N GLU A 109 0.71 2.21 8.14
CA GLU A 109 1.59 3.03 7.31
C GLU A 109 2.68 3.73 8.13
N LEU A 110 2.37 4.19 9.34
CA LEU A 110 3.36 4.72 10.27
C LEU A 110 4.40 3.65 10.64
N VAL A 111 3.96 2.42 10.93
CA VAL A 111 4.86 1.29 11.24
C VAL A 111 5.79 0.97 10.07
N LYS A 112 5.24 0.88 8.84
CA LYS A 112 6.04 0.66 7.63
C LYS A 112 7.09 1.76 7.44
N ARG A 113 6.67 3.02 7.59
CA ARG A 113 7.55 4.18 7.44
C ARG A 113 8.65 4.21 8.48
N ALA A 114 8.33 3.97 9.75
CA ALA A 114 9.31 3.93 10.83
C ALA A 114 10.36 2.84 10.58
N ARG A 115 9.95 1.65 10.12
CA ARG A 115 10.88 0.55 9.76
C ARG A 115 11.80 0.94 8.61
N SER A 116 11.24 1.55 7.56
CA SER A 116 12.02 2.05 6.43
C SER A 116 13.06 3.10 6.86
N VAL A 117 12.68 4.04 7.74
CA VAL A 117 13.60 5.05 8.30
C VAL A 117 14.73 4.39 9.10
N LYS A 118 14.41 3.40 9.93
CA LYS A 118 15.42 2.63 10.69
C LYS A 118 16.42 1.96 9.74
N VAL A 119 15.92 1.23 8.74
CA VAL A 119 16.77 0.56 7.76
C VAL A 119 17.63 1.57 7.00
N HIS A 120 17.07 2.69 6.55
CA HIS A 120 17.81 3.75 5.89
C HIS A 120 18.97 4.27 6.75
N ALA A 121 18.71 4.58 8.03
CA ALA A 121 19.73 5.05 8.95
C ALA A 121 20.87 4.03 9.12
N TYR A 122 20.54 2.73 9.20
CA TYR A 122 21.54 1.67 9.28
C TYR A 122 22.33 1.46 7.98
N ILE A 123 21.70 1.60 6.81
CA ILE A 123 22.38 1.54 5.52
C ILE A 123 23.44 2.64 5.45
N ILE A 124 23.06 3.89 5.72
CA ILE A 124 24.01 5.02 5.69
C ILE A 124 25.10 4.84 6.75
N HIS A 125 24.74 4.41 7.97
CA HIS A 125 25.71 4.08 9.01
C HIS A 125 26.72 3.03 8.57
N TYR A 126 26.25 1.94 7.96
CA TYR A 126 27.05 0.84 7.46
C TYR A 126 28.04 1.29 6.38
N LEU A 127 27.53 1.97 5.35
CA LEU A 127 28.34 2.46 4.23
C LEU A 127 29.38 3.46 4.72
N ARG A 128 28.99 4.39 5.60
CA ARG A 128 29.90 5.34 6.22
C ARG A 128 31.03 4.65 7.00
N LYS A 129 30.72 3.59 7.76
CA LYS A 129 31.71 2.85 8.57
C LYS A 129 32.72 2.07 7.71
N GLN A 130 32.38 1.79 6.45
CA GLN A 130 33.28 1.14 5.48
C GLN A 130 34.28 2.09 4.84
N LEU A 131 34.13 3.42 5.02
CA LEU A 131 35.02 4.41 4.42
C LEU A 131 36.31 4.56 5.25
N PRO A 132 37.46 4.75 4.58
CA PRO A 132 38.71 5.09 5.25
C PRO A 132 38.65 6.49 5.87
N TYR A 133 39.43 6.73 6.92
CA TYR A 133 39.44 8.03 7.60
C TYR A 133 40.17 9.12 6.82
N THR A 134 41.23 8.78 6.09
CA THR A 134 42.20 9.75 5.54
C THR A 134 42.19 9.83 4.02
N TRP A 135 42.50 8.75 3.30
CA TRP A 135 42.64 8.75 1.83
C TRP A 135 41.81 7.64 1.17
N GLY A 136 41.45 7.83 -0.11
CA GLY A 136 40.71 6.84 -0.91
C GLY A 136 39.20 6.74 -0.61
N LYS A 137 38.61 7.72 0.09
CA LYS A 137 37.17 7.74 0.42
C LYS A 137 36.28 7.66 -0.83
N LYS A 138 36.60 8.46 -1.85
CA LYS A 138 35.81 8.57 -3.08
C LYS A 138 35.81 7.26 -3.87
N GLU A 139 36.97 6.63 -4.02
CA GLU A 139 37.14 5.34 -4.69
C GLU A 139 36.42 4.23 -3.93
N LYS A 140 36.56 4.19 -2.60
CA LYS A 140 35.86 3.21 -1.75
C LYS A 140 34.35 3.41 -1.81
N GLN A 141 33.85 4.65 -1.74
CA GLN A 141 32.43 4.98 -1.89
C GLN A 141 31.88 4.50 -3.24
N LYS A 142 32.55 4.83 -4.35
CA LYS A 142 32.15 4.35 -5.69
C LYS A 142 32.08 2.82 -5.74
N ARG A 143 33.05 2.12 -5.14
CA ARG A 143 33.06 0.66 -5.09
C ARG A 143 31.91 0.09 -4.25
N LEU A 144 31.60 0.69 -3.10
CA LEU A 144 30.47 0.31 -2.26
C LEU A 144 29.14 0.49 -3.01
N ILE A 145 28.97 1.63 -3.69
CA ILE A 145 27.77 1.93 -4.50
C ILE A 145 27.67 0.98 -5.70
N ALA A 146 28.78 0.60 -6.33
CA ALA A 146 28.78 -0.38 -7.43
C ALA A 146 28.31 -1.77 -6.97
N ARG A 147 28.61 -2.17 -5.73
CA ARG A 147 28.25 -3.47 -5.15
C ARG A 147 27.10 -3.39 -4.14
N LEU A 148 26.24 -2.37 -4.27
CA LEU A 148 25.23 -1.99 -3.28
C LEU A 148 24.33 -3.16 -2.83
N GLU A 149 23.97 -4.07 -3.72
CA GLU A 149 23.14 -5.24 -3.39
C GLU A 149 23.80 -6.17 -2.35
N SER A 150 25.09 -6.43 -2.55
CA SER A 150 25.88 -7.22 -1.60
C SER A 150 26.07 -6.47 -0.28
N GLU A 151 26.24 -5.14 -0.33
CA GLU A 151 26.36 -4.30 0.86
C GLU A 151 25.03 -4.21 1.63
N PHE A 152 23.89 -4.18 0.96
CA PHE A 152 22.56 -4.28 1.58
C PHE A 152 22.40 -5.61 2.31
N SER A 153 22.76 -6.72 1.66
CA SER A 153 22.72 -8.05 2.28
C SER A 153 23.64 -8.16 3.49
N ALA A 154 24.84 -7.57 3.42
CA ALA A 154 25.78 -7.54 4.53
C ALA A 154 25.28 -6.66 5.69
N ALA A 155 24.72 -5.48 5.40
CA ALA A 155 24.11 -4.60 6.40
C ALA A 155 22.91 -5.29 7.08
N ALA A 156 22.04 -5.93 6.30
CA ALA A 156 20.89 -6.66 6.82
C ALA A 156 21.31 -7.75 7.81
N ARG A 157 22.30 -8.56 7.45
CA ARG A 157 22.84 -9.61 8.32
C ARG A 157 23.49 -9.03 9.57
N ARG A 158 24.28 -7.96 9.43
CA ARG A 158 25.05 -7.36 10.53
C ARG A 158 24.16 -6.75 11.61
N TYR A 159 23.04 -6.15 11.23
CA TYR A 159 22.17 -5.44 12.17
C TYR A 159 20.80 -6.11 12.36
N GLY A 160 20.60 -7.31 11.81
CA GLY A 160 19.34 -8.07 11.94
C GLY A 160 18.15 -7.36 11.29
N LEU A 161 18.35 -6.73 10.13
CA LEU A 161 17.31 -5.93 9.46
C LEU A 161 16.49 -6.79 8.48
N PRO A 162 15.15 -6.66 8.47
CA PRO A 162 14.31 -7.34 7.47
C PRO A 162 14.60 -6.84 6.06
N LYS A 163 14.85 -7.75 5.12
CA LYS A 163 15.13 -7.39 3.72
C LYS A 163 13.95 -6.67 3.05
N GLY A 164 12.71 -6.99 3.43
CA GLY A 164 11.51 -6.36 2.86
C GLY A 164 11.36 -4.88 3.19
N ASP A 165 12.10 -4.36 4.18
CA ASP A 165 12.08 -2.94 4.57
C ASP A 165 13.19 -2.13 3.87
N PHE A 166 14.03 -2.76 3.04
CA PHE A 166 15.07 -2.07 2.27
C PHE A 166 14.46 -1.33 1.07
N PRO A 167 15.03 -0.18 0.69
CA PRO A 167 14.60 0.56 -0.49
C PRO A 167 14.99 -0.17 -1.78
N ASP A 168 14.32 0.18 -2.87
CA ASP A 168 14.67 -0.30 -4.20
C ASP A 168 16.11 0.04 -4.57
N LEU A 169 16.83 -0.96 -5.06
CA LEU A 169 18.28 -0.91 -5.27
C LEU A 169 18.71 0.24 -6.18
N GLU A 170 18.14 0.32 -7.38
CA GLU A 170 18.59 1.26 -8.42
C GLU A 170 18.20 2.73 -8.14
N PRO A 171 16.98 3.04 -7.68
CA PRO A 171 16.65 4.38 -7.18
C PRO A 171 17.59 4.82 -6.05
N PHE A 172 17.87 3.94 -5.08
CA PHE A 172 18.77 4.26 -3.98
C PHE A 172 20.20 4.48 -4.45
N ARG A 173 20.70 3.61 -5.35
CA ARG A 173 22.03 3.72 -5.96
C ARG A 173 22.22 5.07 -6.66
N ARG A 174 21.26 5.51 -7.47
CA ARG A 174 21.29 6.82 -8.13
C ARG A 174 21.40 7.96 -7.12
N LYS A 175 20.63 7.92 -6.05
CA LYS A 175 20.71 8.93 -4.96
C LYS A 175 22.03 8.90 -4.20
N LEU A 176 22.62 7.73 -4.01
CA LEU A 176 23.98 7.64 -3.44
C LEU A 176 25.06 8.22 -4.36
N LEU A 177 24.90 8.15 -5.68
CA LEU A 177 25.84 8.74 -6.63
C LEU A 177 25.80 10.27 -6.65
N GLU A 178 24.67 10.87 -6.27
CA GLU A 178 24.52 12.33 -6.10
C GLU A 178 25.30 12.85 -4.86
N ILE A 179 25.61 11.98 -3.89
CA ILE A 179 26.32 12.34 -2.67
C ILE A 179 27.83 12.46 -2.93
N LYS A 180 28.41 13.63 -2.62
CA LYS A 180 29.85 13.89 -2.79
C LYS A 180 30.73 13.10 -1.82
N ASP A 181 30.42 13.14 -0.52
CA ASP A 181 31.14 12.41 0.53
C ASP A 181 30.17 11.84 1.57
N LEU A 182 30.01 10.51 1.59
CA LEU A 182 29.22 9.81 2.60
C LEU A 182 29.78 9.97 4.03
N SER A 183 31.04 10.40 4.17
CA SER A 183 31.69 10.63 5.45
C SER A 183 31.23 11.91 6.16
N GLU A 184 30.51 12.79 5.46
CA GLU A 184 29.89 14.00 6.02
C GLU A 184 28.60 13.68 6.79
N PHE A 185 27.96 12.53 6.53
CA PHE A 185 26.75 12.16 7.26
C PHE A 185 27.03 11.98 8.76
N PRO A 186 26.06 12.34 9.62
CA PRO A 186 26.14 12.09 11.05
C PRO A 186 26.38 10.60 11.34
N LYS A 187 27.08 10.33 12.44
CA LYS A 187 27.12 8.96 12.98
C LYS A 187 25.72 8.59 13.47
N LEU A 188 25.41 7.30 13.42
CA LEU A 188 24.14 6.79 13.94
C LEU A 188 24.03 7.11 15.43
N ASP A 189 22.99 7.87 15.79
CA ASP A 189 22.70 8.19 17.18
C ASP A 189 21.99 7.01 17.86
N LYS A 190 22.70 6.37 18.81
CA LYS A 190 22.18 5.24 19.58
C LYS A 190 20.99 5.62 20.47
N LYS A 191 20.84 6.89 20.84
CA LYS A 191 19.67 7.37 21.59
C LYS A 191 18.44 7.37 20.68
N LEU A 192 18.54 7.95 19.48
CA LEU A 192 17.44 7.97 18.51
C LEU A 192 17.03 6.55 18.08
N VAL A 193 17.98 5.64 17.92
CA VAL A 193 17.68 4.23 17.65
C VAL A 193 16.86 3.61 18.78
N ARG A 194 17.25 3.83 20.04
CA ARG A 194 16.52 3.32 21.21
C ARG A 194 15.10 3.89 21.33
N GLU A 195 14.93 5.19 21.06
CA GLU A 195 13.60 5.80 21.03
C GLU A 195 12.74 5.18 19.92
N MET A 196 13.31 4.93 18.74
CA MET A 196 12.59 4.28 17.65
C MET A 196 12.25 2.80 17.97
N ASP A 197 13.11 2.09 18.70
CA ASP A 197 12.81 0.74 19.20
C ASP A 197 11.65 0.76 20.22
N LYS A 198 11.60 1.78 21.08
CA LYS A 198 10.49 2.00 22.02
C LYS A 198 9.17 2.25 21.29
N VAL A 199 9.19 3.01 20.18
CA VAL A 199 8.00 3.22 19.36
C VAL A 199 7.41 1.89 18.89
N PHE A 200 8.25 0.93 18.50
CA PHE A 200 7.78 -0.39 18.06
C PHE A 200 7.32 -1.31 19.20
N SER A 201 8.00 -1.28 20.34
CA SER A 201 7.74 -2.22 21.44
C SER A 201 6.67 -1.74 22.43
N VAL A 202 6.42 -0.43 22.51
CA VAL A 202 5.52 0.18 23.51
C VAL A 202 4.45 1.03 22.83
N ASP A 203 4.85 2.06 22.07
CA ASP A 203 3.89 3.09 21.64
C ASP A 203 2.91 2.59 20.58
N ILE A 204 3.38 1.79 19.60
CA ILE A 204 2.53 1.19 18.57
C ILE A 204 1.51 0.20 19.18
N PRO A 205 1.90 -0.76 20.03
CA PRO A 205 0.93 -1.64 20.71
C PRO A 205 -0.14 -0.87 21.49
N LEU A 206 0.24 0.14 22.29
CA LEU A 206 -0.71 0.96 23.04
C LEU A 206 -1.66 1.74 22.11
N LEU A 207 -1.15 2.22 20.98
CA LEU A 207 -1.96 2.92 19.99
C LEU A 207 -2.96 1.97 19.30
N LEU A 208 -2.55 0.73 19.01
CA LEU A 208 -3.42 -0.30 18.45
C LEU A 208 -4.53 -0.72 19.42
N GLU A 209 -4.21 -0.85 20.71
CA GLU A 209 -5.18 -1.14 21.77
C GLU A 209 -6.24 -0.03 21.86
N LYS A 210 -5.81 1.23 22.00
CA LYS A 210 -6.73 2.39 22.03
C LYS A 210 -7.60 2.48 20.77
N ALA A 211 -7.04 2.16 19.61
CA ALA A 211 -7.79 2.16 18.35
C ALA A 211 -8.82 1.03 18.25
N ARG A 212 -8.65 -0.08 18.98
CA ARG A 212 -9.63 -1.17 19.07
C ARG A 212 -10.77 -0.85 20.04
N ASP A 213 -10.49 -0.11 21.11
CA ASP A 213 -11.45 0.19 22.17
C ASP A 213 -12.45 1.31 21.82
N HIS A 214 -12.24 2.05 20.72
CA HIS A 214 -13.19 3.03 20.18
C HIS A 214 -14.27 2.39 19.28
N ARG A 215 -14.72 1.18 19.63
CA ARG A 215 -15.81 0.47 18.96
C ARG A 215 -17.17 0.86 19.49
#